data_AF-A0A7J9NCK0-F1
#
_entry.id   AF-A0A7J9NCK0-F1
#
_cell.length_a   1.000
_cell.length_b   1.000
_cell.length_c   1.000
_cell.angle_alpha   90.00
_cell.angle_beta   90.00
_cell.angle_gamma   90.00
#
_symmetry.space_group_name_H-M   'P 1'
#
loop_
_entity.id
_entity.type
_entity.pdbx_description
1 polymer ?
#
loop_
_entity_poly.entity_id
_entity_poly.type
_entity_poly.pdbx_seq_one_letter_code
_entity_poly.pdbx_strand_id
1 'polypeptide(L)'
;MMLGNVVDPLEKLELIDTLQRLGLSYHFEAEINKSSKNTSTDRISTIAWKKDNLYAIALELRLLRQHGYKVDQDVFTCFMNDVGNIKSSLNQDFKGLLNLYDASYLLLEGEIVLENARELVVKHLKQYFKENPDHQYLWMLVDHALELPLHWRMPRLEARWFIDMYEKNKDKNPIIFELAILDYNIVQSMHQEDLRYALT
;
A
#
# COMPACT_ATOMS: atom_id res chain seq x y z
N MET A 1 -12.06 4.92 -19.33
CA MET A 1 -11.34 5.34 -18.10
C MET A 1 -10.47 4.18 -17.64
N MET A 2 -9.20 4.45 -17.30
CA MET A 2 -8.18 3.42 -17.00
C MET A 2 -8.64 2.43 -15.91
N LEU A 3 -9.16 2.94 -14.78
CA LEU A 3 -9.67 2.13 -13.67
C LEU A 3 -11.00 1.41 -13.96
N GLY A 4 -11.79 1.90 -14.91
CA GLY A 4 -13.09 1.32 -15.28
C GLY A 4 -12.97 0.05 -16.14
N ASN A 5 -11.81 -0.16 -16.75
CA ASN A 5 -11.55 -1.28 -17.66
C ASN A 5 -10.90 -2.48 -16.95
N VAL A 6 -10.42 -2.31 -15.71
CA VAL A 6 -9.81 -3.39 -14.93
C VAL A 6 -10.91 -4.24 -14.32
N VAL A 7 -10.99 -5.50 -14.78
CA VAL A 7 -12.00 -6.47 -14.36
C VAL A 7 -11.62 -7.17 -13.08
N ASP A 8 -10.33 -7.49 -12.91
CA ASP A 8 -9.85 -8.16 -11.71
C ASP A 8 -9.83 -7.20 -10.50
N PRO A 9 -10.51 -7.57 -9.39
CA PRO A 9 -10.58 -6.71 -8.22
C PRO A 9 -9.22 -6.45 -7.56
N LEU A 10 -8.30 -7.42 -7.56
CA LEU A 10 -6.98 -7.25 -6.96
C LEU A 10 -6.14 -6.31 -7.81
N GLU A 11 -6.05 -6.54 -9.11
CA GLU A 11 -5.36 -5.64 -10.05
C GLU A 11 -5.87 -4.20 -9.94
N LYS A 12 -7.17 -4.04 -9.69
CA LYS A 12 -7.77 -2.73 -9.49
C LYS A 12 -7.28 -2.05 -8.21
N LEU A 13 -7.19 -2.77 -7.09
CA LEU A 13 -6.60 -2.25 -5.84
C LEU A 13 -5.12 -1.91 -6.03
N GLU A 14 -4.38 -2.75 -6.74
CA GLU A 14 -2.96 -2.53 -7.05
C GLU A 14 -2.75 -1.29 -7.91
N LEU A 15 -3.63 -1.06 -8.88
CA LEU A 15 -3.61 0.14 -9.71
C LEU A 15 -3.91 1.39 -8.87
N ILE A 16 -4.91 1.35 -7.99
CA ILE A 16 -5.22 2.47 -7.08
C ILE A 16 -4.01 2.79 -6.20
N ASP A 17 -3.41 1.77 -5.58
CA ASP A 17 -2.22 1.93 -4.73
C ASP A 17 -1.04 2.53 -5.52
N THR A 18 -0.79 2.01 -6.73
CA THR A 18 0.26 2.52 -7.61
C THR A 18 0.04 3.99 -7.95
N LEU A 19 -1.18 4.38 -8.32
CA LEU A 19 -1.52 5.77 -8.64
C LEU A 19 -1.35 6.69 -7.42
N GLN A 20 -1.76 6.25 -6.23
CA GLN A 20 -1.56 7.03 -4.99
C GLN A 20 -0.08 7.21 -4.66
N ARG A 21 0.70 6.13 -4.69
CA ARG A 21 2.12 6.16 -4.35
C ARG A 21 2.96 6.91 -5.38
N LEU A 22 2.54 6.95 -6.65
CA LEU A 22 3.16 7.79 -7.68
C LEU A 22 2.71 9.26 -7.62
N GLY A 23 1.82 9.62 -6.69
CA GLY A 23 1.30 10.97 -6.55
C GLY A 23 0.33 11.39 -7.66
N LEU A 24 -0.29 10.44 -8.36
CA LEU A 24 -1.22 10.68 -9.47
C LEU A 24 -2.69 10.61 -9.07
N SER A 25 -3.00 10.23 -7.83
CA SER A 25 -4.38 9.92 -7.38
C SER A 25 -5.37 11.06 -7.59
N TYR A 26 -4.94 12.32 -7.49
CA TYR A 26 -5.80 13.49 -7.64
C TYR A 26 -6.36 13.66 -9.06
N HIS A 27 -5.71 13.09 -10.08
CA HIS A 27 -6.25 13.05 -11.45
C HIS A 27 -7.37 12.02 -11.63
N PHE A 28 -7.47 11.06 -10.72
CA PHE A 28 -8.38 9.91 -10.79
C PHE A 28 -9.32 9.83 -9.58
N GLU A 29 -9.51 10.95 -8.86
CA GLU A 29 -10.24 10.98 -7.60
C GLU A 29 -11.66 10.43 -7.74
N ALA A 30 -12.37 10.79 -8.82
CA ALA A 30 -13.73 10.32 -9.06
C ALA A 30 -13.80 8.80 -9.26
N GLU A 31 -12.87 8.23 -10.04
CA GLU A 31 -12.79 6.80 -10.30
C GLU A 31 -12.35 6.01 -9.06
N ILE A 32 -11.39 6.53 -8.31
CA ILE A 32 -10.92 5.94 -7.06
C ILE A 32 -12.06 5.94 -6.04
N ASN A 33 -12.72 7.08 -5.82
CA ASN A 33 -13.85 7.19 -4.88
C ASN A 33 -15.00 6.25 -5.25
N LYS A 34 -15.34 6.15 -6.54
CA LYS A 34 -16.34 5.19 -7.02
C LYS A 34 -15.92 3.74 -6.74
N SER A 35 -14.65 3.42 -6.95
CA SER A 35 -14.11 2.07 -6.73
C SER A 35 -14.10 1.73 -5.24
N SER A 36 -13.58 2.60 -4.38
CA SER A 36 -13.58 2.43 -2.93
C SER A 36 -15.00 2.27 -2.37
N LYS A 37 -15.97 3.05 -2.88
CA LYS A 37 -17.38 2.92 -2.50
C LYS A 37 -17.95 1.54 -2.83
N ASN A 38 -17.72 1.06 -4.06
CA ASN A 38 -18.17 -0.26 -4.48
C ASN A 38 -17.55 -1.35 -3.60
N THR A 39 -16.23 -1.30 -3.42
CA THR A 39 -15.49 -2.26 -2.59
C THR A 39 -15.96 -2.24 -1.13
N SER A 40 -16.26 -1.08 -0.55
CA SER A 40 -16.77 -0.99 0.84
C SER A 40 -18.17 -1.58 1.03
N THR A 41 -18.98 -1.61 -0.04
CA THR A 41 -20.33 -2.19 -0.02
C THR A 41 -20.25 -3.72 -0.06
N ASP A 42 -19.20 -4.25 -0.68
CA ASP A 42 -18.91 -5.68 -0.69
C ASP A 42 -18.29 -6.10 0.65
N ARG A 43 -18.89 -7.08 1.33
CA ARG A 43 -18.31 -7.59 2.59
C ARG A 43 -16.95 -8.25 2.32
N ILE A 44 -15.90 -7.72 2.94
CA ILE A 44 -14.49 -8.14 2.77
C ILE A 44 -14.33 -9.67 2.91
N SER A 45 -15.01 -10.28 3.88
CA SER A 45 -14.89 -11.72 4.17
C SER A 45 -15.71 -12.65 3.25
N THR A 46 -16.54 -12.11 2.35
CA THR A 46 -17.54 -12.91 1.61
C THR A 46 -17.13 -13.20 0.16
N ILE A 47 -16.01 -12.66 -0.32
CA ILE A 47 -15.61 -12.79 -1.72
C ILE A 47 -14.51 -13.85 -1.89
N ALA A 48 -14.77 -14.83 -2.75
CA ALA A 48 -13.92 -16.01 -2.94
C ALA A 48 -12.45 -15.70 -3.28
N TRP A 49 -12.16 -14.61 -4.00
CA TRP A 49 -10.80 -14.23 -4.39
C TRP A 49 -9.95 -13.66 -3.24
N LYS A 50 -10.58 -13.22 -2.14
CA LYS A 50 -9.90 -12.72 -0.94
C LYS A 50 -9.60 -13.82 0.07
N LYS A 51 -10.25 -14.98 -0.09
CA LYS A 51 -10.14 -16.07 0.87
C LYS A 51 -8.68 -16.52 0.97
N ASP A 52 -8.14 -16.49 2.18
CA ASP A 52 -6.78 -16.88 2.52
C ASP A 52 -5.67 -16.08 1.79
N ASN A 53 -5.98 -14.88 1.26
CA ASN A 53 -5.01 -13.98 0.62
C ASN A 53 -4.71 -12.78 1.52
N LEU A 54 -3.62 -12.86 2.29
CA LEU A 54 -3.22 -11.82 3.24
C LEU A 54 -2.96 -10.49 2.52
N TYR A 55 -2.27 -10.54 1.38
CA TYR A 55 -1.97 -9.35 0.58
C TYR A 55 -3.22 -8.60 0.13
N ALA A 56 -4.20 -9.30 -0.45
CA ALA A 56 -5.44 -8.68 -0.89
C ALA A 56 -6.19 -8.02 0.27
N ILE A 57 -6.34 -8.72 1.40
CA ILE A 57 -7.07 -8.21 2.57
C ILE A 57 -6.35 -7.01 3.20
N ALA A 58 -5.02 -7.09 3.32
CA ALA A 58 -4.24 -6.00 3.89
C ALA A 58 -4.26 -4.75 3.02
N LEU A 59 -4.09 -4.92 1.69
CA LEU A 59 -4.15 -3.82 0.73
C LEU A 59 -5.52 -3.14 0.74
N GLU A 60 -6.59 -3.93 0.69
CA GLU A 60 -7.95 -3.39 0.70
C GLU A 60 -8.26 -2.64 1.99
N LEU A 61 -7.95 -3.23 3.16
CA LEU A 61 -8.19 -2.57 4.44
C LEU A 61 -7.43 -1.25 4.52
N ARG A 62 -6.16 -1.23 4.09
CA ARG A 62 -5.35 -0.01 4.03
C ARG A 62 -6.00 1.05 3.16
N LEU A 63 -6.32 0.71 1.91
CA LEU A 63 -6.90 1.65 0.95
C LEU A 63 -8.27 2.16 1.43
N LEU A 64 -9.15 1.28 1.91
CA LEU A 64 -10.47 1.68 2.39
C LEU A 64 -10.39 2.64 3.58
N ARG A 65 -9.55 2.34 4.58
CA ARG A 65 -9.37 3.22 5.75
C ARG A 65 -8.73 4.55 5.38
N GLN A 66 -7.78 4.57 4.44
CA GLN A 66 -7.21 5.82 3.91
C GLN A 66 -8.26 6.73 3.26
N HIS A 67 -9.33 6.16 2.68
CA HIS A 67 -10.47 6.92 2.14
C HIS A 67 -11.62 7.12 3.14
N GLY A 68 -11.39 6.84 4.43
CA GLY A 68 -12.36 7.08 5.49
C GLY A 68 -13.45 6.02 5.66
N TYR A 69 -13.34 4.87 4.99
CA TYR A 69 -14.26 3.75 5.20
C TYR A 69 -13.85 2.94 6.43
N LYS A 70 -14.81 2.65 7.30
CA LYS A 70 -14.59 1.78 8.45
C LYS A 70 -14.52 0.32 7.99
N VAL A 71 -13.41 -0.33 8.32
CA VAL A 71 -13.18 -1.74 8.12
C VAL A 71 -12.77 -2.36 9.44
N ASP A 72 -13.29 -3.51 9.81
CA ASP A 72 -12.94 -4.20 11.06
C ASP A 72 -11.60 -4.93 10.94
N GLN A 73 -10.76 -4.89 11.99
CA GLN A 73 -9.50 -5.64 12.07
C GLN A 73 -9.71 -7.17 12.07
N ASP A 74 -10.91 -7.65 12.41
CA ASP A 74 -11.22 -9.07 12.56
C ASP A 74 -11.02 -9.87 11.26
N VAL A 75 -10.95 -9.18 10.12
CA VAL A 75 -10.57 -9.77 8.83
C VAL A 75 -9.19 -10.43 8.86
N PHE A 76 -8.32 -10.06 9.81
CA PHE A 76 -7.00 -10.66 9.96
C PHE A 76 -6.97 -11.88 10.88
N THR A 77 -8.04 -12.18 11.61
CA THR A 77 -8.05 -13.33 12.54
C THR A 77 -7.77 -14.65 11.84
N CYS A 78 -8.19 -14.82 10.59
CA CYS A 78 -7.93 -16.03 9.80
C CYS A 78 -6.44 -16.25 9.46
N PHE A 79 -5.60 -15.22 9.60
CA PHE A 79 -4.15 -15.28 9.40
C PHE A 79 -3.36 -15.47 10.70
N MET A 80 -4.05 -15.48 11.84
CA MET A 80 -3.48 -15.71 13.15
C MET A 80 -3.70 -17.17 13.59
N ASN A 81 -2.77 -17.70 14.38
CA ASN A 81 -2.93 -18.99 15.05
C ASN A 81 -3.61 -18.84 16.41
N ASP A 82 -3.87 -19.95 17.09
CA ASP A 82 -4.61 -19.98 18.37
C ASP A 82 -3.91 -19.19 19.50
N VAL A 83 -2.63 -18.86 19.34
CA VAL A 83 -1.82 -18.08 20.29
C VAL A 83 -1.74 -16.60 19.88
N GLY A 84 -2.40 -16.20 18.78
CA GLY A 84 -2.39 -14.83 18.27
C GLY A 84 -1.16 -14.45 17.43
N ASN A 85 -0.32 -15.42 17.07
CA ASN A 85 0.82 -15.19 16.18
C ASN A 85 0.41 -15.37 14.70
N ILE A 86 1.13 -14.70 13.80
CA ILE A 86 0.98 -14.91 12.35
C ILE A 86 1.26 -16.38 12.01
N LYS A 87 0.36 -16.99 11.22
CA LYS A 87 0.51 -18.39 10.77
C LYS A 87 1.82 -18.58 10.00
N SER A 88 2.55 -19.65 10.32
CA SER A 88 3.84 -19.97 9.68
C SER A 88 3.73 -20.18 8.16
N SER A 89 2.54 -20.52 7.65
CA SER A 89 2.27 -20.61 6.21
C SER A 89 2.45 -19.27 5.48
N LEU A 90 2.42 -18.13 6.19
CA LEU A 90 2.55 -16.78 5.63
C LEU A 90 3.99 -16.27 5.67
N ASN A 91 4.93 -17.05 6.19
CA ASN A 91 6.33 -16.63 6.36
C ASN A 91 7.03 -16.23 5.06
N GLN A 92 6.52 -16.69 3.91
CA GLN A 92 7.07 -16.37 2.58
C GLN A 92 6.19 -15.36 1.80
N ASP A 93 5.06 -14.91 2.34
CA ASP A 93 4.20 -13.90 1.70
C ASP A 93 4.68 -12.48 2.05
N PHE A 94 5.84 -12.08 1.52
CA PHE A 94 6.44 -10.78 1.83
C PHE A 94 5.57 -9.61 1.41
N LYS A 95 4.85 -9.75 0.29
CA LYS A 95 3.95 -8.71 -0.21
C LYS A 95 2.78 -8.52 0.75
N GLY A 96 2.21 -9.63 1.25
CA GLY A 96 1.16 -9.63 2.25
C GLY A 96 1.61 -9.11 3.60
N LEU A 97 2.76 -9.56 4.10
CA LEU A 97 3.32 -9.09 5.37
C LEU A 97 3.63 -7.59 5.32
N LEU A 98 4.27 -7.09 4.26
CA LEU A 98 4.55 -5.66 4.10
C LEU A 98 3.26 -4.82 4.08
N ASN A 99 2.24 -5.27 3.34
CA ASN A 99 0.96 -4.55 3.32
C ASN A 99 0.22 -4.64 4.66
N LEU A 100 0.33 -5.75 5.39
CA LEU A 100 -0.20 -5.88 6.75
C LEU A 100 0.49 -4.88 7.70
N TYR A 101 1.81 -4.75 7.59
CA TYR A 101 2.57 -3.74 8.31
C TYR A 101 2.06 -2.33 8.00
N ASP A 102 1.96 -1.93 6.73
CA ASP A 102 1.47 -0.59 6.37
C ASP A 102 0.01 -0.38 6.80
N ALA A 103 -0.85 -1.39 6.64
CA ALA A 103 -2.25 -1.35 7.07
C ALA A 103 -2.38 -1.17 8.59
N SER A 104 -1.48 -1.75 9.38
CA SER A 104 -1.50 -1.62 10.82
C SER A 104 -1.35 -0.18 11.30
N TYR A 105 -0.74 0.73 10.51
CA TYR A 105 -0.61 2.15 10.87
C TYR A 105 -1.91 2.95 10.71
N LEU A 106 -2.95 2.33 10.17
CA LEU A 106 -4.31 2.87 10.14
C LEU A 106 -5.18 2.29 11.27
N LEU A 107 -4.56 1.73 12.33
CA LEU A 107 -5.30 1.20 13.48
C LEU A 107 -6.13 2.29 14.18
N LEU A 108 -7.25 1.86 14.74
CA LEU A 108 -8.08 2.64 15.64
C LEU A 108 -7.82 2.21 17.08
N GLU A 109 -8.20 3.05 18.05
CA GLU A 109 -8.03 2.74 19.46
C GLU A 109 -8.75 1.43 19.84
N GLY A 110 -8.05 0.53 20.54
CA GLY A 110 -8.54 -0.79 20.93
C GLY A 110 -8.28 -1.90 19.91
N GLU A 111 -7.64 -1.61 18.77
CA GLU A 111 -7.34 -2.61 17.73
C GLU A 111 -6.06 -3.42 17.98
N ILE A 112 -6.14 -4.33 18.95
CA ILE A 112 -5.02 -5.16 19.42
C ILE A 112 -4.49 -6.12 18.33
N VAL A 113 -5.34 -6.59 17.41
CA VAL A 113 -4.90 -7.52 16.34
C VAL A 113 -3.92 -6.84 15.41
N LEU A 114 -4.20 -5.59 15.01
CA LEU A 114 -3.30 -4.81 14.16
C LEU A 114 -2.02 -4.39 14.91
N GLU A 115 -2.14 -4.04 16.18
CA GLU A 115 -0.98 -3.71 17.03
C GLU A 115 -0.01 -4.89 17.13
N ASN A 116 -0.51 -6.08 17.50
CA ASN A 116 0.31 -7.29 17.58
C ASN A 116 0.86 -7.72 16.21
N ALA A 117 0.05 -7.63 15.16
CA ALA A 117 0.47 -7.96 13.80
C ALA A 117 1.68 -7.13 13.38
N ARG A 118 1.68 -5.82 13.68
CA ARG A 118 2.79 -4.92 13.37
C ARG A 118 4.11 -5.42 13.96
N GLU A 119 4.13 -5.72 15.25
CA GLU A 119 5.36 -6.16 15.94
C GLU A 119 5.89 -7.48 15.37
N LEU A 120 4.99 -8.43 15.12
CA LEU A 120 5.33 -9.73 14.55
C LEU A 120 5.88 -9.62 13.13
N VAL A 121 5.26 -8.81 12.27
CA VAL A 121 5.75 -8.56 10.90
C VAL A 121 7.14 -7.94 10.95
N VAL A 122 7.36 -6.91 11.77
CA VAL A 122 8.68 -6.25 11.87
C VAL A 122 9.76 -7.25 12.26
N LYS A 123 9.50 -8.08 13.27
CA LYS A 123 10.45 -9.12 13.71
C LYS A 123 10.75 -10.11 12.59
N HIS A 124 9.71 -10.57 11.89
CA HIS A 124 9.83 -11.54 10.81
C HIS A 124 10.63 -10.99 9.63
N LEU A 125 10.29 -9.79 9.15
CA LEU A 125 10.98 -9.15 8.02
C LEU A 125 12.46 -8.90 8.34
N LYS A 126 12.78 -8.39 9.54
CA LYS A 126 14.18 -8.19 9.97
C LYS A 126 14.98 -9.49 10.03
N GLN A 127 14.38 -10.56 10.54
CA GLN A 127 15.04 -11.87 10.61
C GLN A 127 15.28 -12.43 9.20
N TYR A 128 14.29 -12.34 8.32
CA TYR A 128 14.38 -12.88 6.97
C TYR A 128 15.51 -12.26 6.14
N PHE A 129 15.62 -10.93 6.14
CA PHE A 129 16.68 -10.25 5.36
C PHE A 129 18.07 -10.43 5.95
N LYS A 130 18.19 -10.79 7.23
CA LYS A 130 19.46 -11.24 7.81
C LYS A 130 19.91 -12.58 7.22
N GLU A 131 18.96 -13.45 6.89
CA GLU A 131 19.22 -14.79 6.35
C GLU A 131 19.29 -14.83 4.82
N ASN A 132 18.66 -13.85 4.13
CA ASN A 132 18.49 -13.84 2.67
C ASN A 132 18.84 -12.47 2.06
N PRO A 133 20.13 -12.12 1.91
CA PRO A 133 20.55 -10.80 1.44
C PRO A 133 20.29 -10.55 -0.05
N ASP A 134 20.01 -11.59 -0.85
CA ASP A 134 19.94 -11.51 -2.32
C ASP A 134 18.65 -10.87 -2.87
N HIS A 135 17.62 -10.68 -2.04
CA HIS A 135 16.33 -10.10 -2.46
C HIS A 135 16.32 -8.56 -2.42
N GLN A 136 17.20 -7.93 -3.20
CA GLN A 136 17.45 -6.48 -3.15
C GLN A 136 16.19 -5.62 -3.36
N TYR A 137 15.31 -5.95 -4.32
CA TYR A 137 14.09 -5.16 -4.59
C TYR A 137 13.11 -5.19 -3.42
N LEU A 138 12.87 -6.38 -2.85
CA LEU A 138 12.00 -6.54 -1.69
C LEU A 138 12.61 -5.88 -0.44
N TRP A 139 13.93 -6.01 -0.27
CA TRP A 139 14.64 -5.35 0.82
C TRP A 139 14.46 -3.83 0.76
N MET A 140 14.59 -3.21 -0.42
CA MET A 140 14.37 -1.76 -0.56
C MET A 140 12.94 -1.33 -0.15
N LEU A 141 11.92 -2.10 -0.52
CA LEU A 141 10.53 -1.82 -0.12
C LEU A 141 10.36 -1.90 1.40
N VAL A 142 10.93 -2.93 2.01
CA VAL A 142 10.82 -3.18 3.45
C VAL A 142 11.62 -2.18 4.26
N ASP A 143 12.87 -1.91 3.87
CA ASP A 143 13.73 -0.93 4.53
C ASP A 143 13.08 0.45 4.55
N HIS A 144 12.53 0.88 3.41
CA HIS A 144 11.75 2.11 3.32
C HIS A 144 10.52 2.08 4.23
N ALA A 145 9.69 1.04 4.21
CA ALA A 145 8.51 0.98 5.10
C ALA A 145 8.89 0.98 6.60
N LEU A 146 10.00 0.35 6.97
CA LEU A 146 10.49 0.29 8.35
C LEU A 146 11.13 1.59 8.84
N GLU A 147 11.67 2.42 7.94
CA GLU A 147 12.17 3.76 8.27
C GLU A 147 11.01 4.70 8.65
N LEU A 148 9.97 4.74 7.81
CA LEU A 148 8.74 5.48 8.06
C LEU A 148 7.57 4.76 7.36
N PRO A 149 6.47 4.45 8.05
CA PRO A 149 5.34 3.74 7.47
C PRO A 149 4.64 4.56 6.40
N LEU A 150 4.07 3.90 5.38
CA LEU A 150 3.45 4.58 4.25
C LEU A 150 2.38 5.62 4.66
N HIS A 151 1.56 5.30 5.67
CA HIS A 151 0.50 6.19 6.14
C HIS A 151 1.02 7.51 6.74
N TRP A 152 2.26 7.54 7.24
CA TRP A 152 2.86 8.73 7.85
C TRP A 152 3.76 9.51 6.88
N ARG A 153 3.99 8.97 5.68
CA ARG A 153 4.84 9.62 4.68
C ARG A 153 4.11 10.78 4.03
N MET A 154 4.85 11.86 3.79
CA MET A 154 4.35 12.98 2.99
C MET A 154 4.20 12.50 1.53
N PRO A 155 3.00 12.56 0.92
CA PRO A 155 2.73 11.91 -0.36
C PRO A 155 3.70 12.29 -1.48
N ARG A 156 4.15 13.54 -1.49
CA ARG A 156 5.06 14.03 -2.53
C ARG A 156 6.48 13.50 -2.39
N LEU A 157 6.96 13.29 -1.17
CA LEU A 157 8.25 12.64 -0.93
C LEU A 157 8.17 11.13 -1.25
N GLU A 158 7.05 10.49 -0.89
CA GLU A 158 6.77 9.11 -1.30
C GLU A 158 6.77 8.99 -2.82
N ALA A 159 6.09 9.88 -3.54
CA ALA A 159 6.06 9.88 -5.00
C ALA A 159 7.45 9.94 -5.63
N ARG A 160 8.35 10.78 -5.11
CA ARG A 160 9.71 10.87 -5.63
C ARG A 160 10.46 9.54 -5.49
N TRP A 161 10.42 8.95 -4.30
CA TRP A 161 11.08 7.68 -4.03
C TRP A 161 10.44 6.51 -4.80
N PHE A 162 9.10 6.50 -4.87
CA PHE A 162 8.36 5.42 -5.49
C PHE A 162 8.49 5.43 -7.02
N ILE A 163 8.68 6.58 -7.66
CA ILE A 163 9.03 6.65 -9.10
C ILE A 163 10.32 5.85 -9.37
N ASP A 164 11.37 6.07 -8.58
CA ASP A 164 12.66 5.37 -8.75
C ASP A 164 12.53 3.86 -8.45
N MET A 165 11.66 3.48 -7.53
CA MET A 165 11.35 2.08 -7.25
C MET A 165 10.50 1.42 -8.34
N TYR A 166 9.49 2.13 -8.83
CA TYR A 166 8.59 1.65 -9.88
C TYR A 166 9.34 1.44 -11.19
N GLU A 167 10.36 2.26 -11.49
CA GLU A 167 11.27 2.05 -12.62
C GLU A 167 11.92 0.65 -12.60
N LYS A 168 12.30 0.16 -11.41
CA LYS A 168 12.95 -1.16 -11.23
C LYS A 168 11.98 -2.32 -11.32
N ASN A 169 10.68 -2.07 -11.24
CA ASN A 169 9.67 -3.11 -11.40
C ASN A 169 9.63 -3.59 -12.85
N LYS A 170 9.76 -4.91 -13.03
CA LYS A 170 9.75 -5.55 -14.36
C LYS A 170 8.36 -5.52 -15.00
N ASP A 171 7.31 -5.54 -14.18
CA ASP A 171 5.91 -5.57 -14.61
C ASP A 171 5.28 -4.17 -14.65
N LYS A 172 6.09 -3.10 -14.65
CA LYS A 172 5.59 -1.73 -14.64
C LYS A 172 4.79 -1.41 -15.89
N ASN A 173 3.71 -0.67 -15.72
CA ASN A 173 3.00 -0.03 -16.82
C ASN A 173 3.79 1.21 -17.29
N PRO A 174 4.33 1.23 -18.53
CA PRO A 174 5.18 2.32 -19.01
C PRO A 174 4.42 3.65 -19.15
N ILE A 175 3.13 3.61 -19.49
CA ILE A 175 2.31 4.81 -19.65
C ILE A 175 2.11 5.50 -18.30
N ILE A 176 1.83 4.72 -17.24
CA ILE A 176 1.70 5.25 -15.87
C ILE A 176 3.04 5.82 -15.39
N PHE A 177 4.15 5.13 -15.69
CA PHE A 177 5.48 5.59 -15.31
C PHE A 177 5.85 6.93 -15.95
N GLU A 178 5.64 7.06 -17.26
CA GLU A 178 5.88 8.32 -17.98
C GLU A 178 5.00 9.45 -17.44
N LEU A 179 3.71 9.18 -17.20
CA LEU A 179 2.79 10.15 -16.59
C LEU A 179 3.28 10.60 -15.21
N ALA A 180 3.74 9.68 -14.37
CA ALA A 180 4.26 10.00 -13.03
C ALA A 180 5.47 10.93 -13.08
N ILE A 181 6.40 10.70 -14.03
CA ILE A 181 7.57 11.57 -14.20
C ILE A 181 7.16 12.97 -14.67
N LEU A 182 6.26 13.04 -15.66
CA LEU A 182 5.80 14.32 -16.20
C LEU A 182 5.06 15.13 -15.13
N ASP A 183 4.11 14.50 -14.45
CA ASP A 183 3.35 15.13 -13.37
C ASP A 183 4.26 15.61 -12.24
N TYR A 184 5.23 14.78 -11.86
CA TYR A 184 6.21 15.15 -10.86
C TYR A 184 6.97 16.41 -11.28
N ASN A 185 7.48 16.47 -12.51
CA ASN A 185 8.24 17.64 -12.94
C ASN A 185 7.38 18.91 -13.04
N ILE A 186 6.13 18.80 -13.49
CA ILE A 186 5.18 19.93 -13.58
C ILE A 186 4.92 20.53 -12.19
N VAL A 187 4.54 19.70 -11.23
CA VAL A 187 4.26 20.15 -9.85
C VAL A 187 5.51 20.67 -9.16
N GLN A 188 6.68 20.07 -9.43
CA GLN A 188 7.95 20.56 -8.89
C GLN A 188 8.31 21.96 -9.42
N SER A 189 8.00 22.25 -10.69
CA SER A 189 8.20 23.58 -11.27
C SER A 189 7.32 24.62 -10.59
N MET A 190 6.04 24.30 -10.34
CA MET A 190 5.11 25.19 -9.62
C MET A 190 5.63 25.49 -8.20
N HIS A 191 6.06 24.48 -7.45
CA HIS A 191 6.64 24.69 -6.12
C HIS A 191 7.91 25.56 -6.14
N GLN A 192 8.72 25.49 -7.20
CA GLN A 192 9.89 26.35 -7.34
C GLN A 192 9.51 27.81 -7.60
N GLU A 193 8.46 28.05 -8.39
CA GLU A 193 7.91 29.40 -8.60
C GLU A 193 7.32 29.97 -7.30
N ASP A 194 6.52 29.17 -6.59
CA ASP A 194 5.96 29.56 -5.28
C ASP A 194 7.05 29.91 -4.27
N LEU A 195 8.12 29.11 -4.21
CA LEU A 195 9.27 29.38 -3.34
C LEU A 195 9.95 30.70 -3.72
N ARG A 196 10.12 30.98 -5.02
CA ARG A 196 10.71 32.25 -5.48
C ARG A 196 9.84 33.44 -5.10
N TYR A 197 8.53 33.31 -5.22
CA TYR A 197 7.58 34.35 -4.81
C TYR A 197 7.56 34.56 -3.29
N ALA A 198 7.61 33.49 -2.49
CA ALA A 198 7.64 33.59 -1.03
C ALA A 198 8.94 34.21 -0.47
N LEU A 199 10.01 34.21 -1.27
CA LEU A 199 11.31 34.79 -0.92
C LEU A 199 11.49 36.24 -1.41
N THR A 200 10.50 36.81 -2.11
CA THR A 200 10.45 38.22 -2.52
C THR A 200 9.54 39.02 -1.62
#